data_AF-A0A0Q8YNY3-F1
#
_entry.id   AF-A0A0Q8YNY3-F1
#
_cell.length_a   1.000
_cell.length_b   1.000
_cell.length_c   1.000
_cell.angle_alpha   90.00
_cell.angle_beta   90.00
_cell.angle_gamma   90.00
#
_symmetry.space_group_name_H-M   'P 1'
#
loop_
_entity.id
_entity.type
_entity.pdbx_description
1 polymer ?
#
loop_
_entity_poly.entity_id
_entity_poly.type
_entity_poly.pdbx_seq_one_letter_code
_entity_poly.pdbx_strand_id
1 'polypeptide(L)'
;MFVHLTSAADAPRIRRSGVRAAGRGQEGARGVHCFPVLPSHTLTHQWLRELARFGSRGGLVAVHVRLDDAEPVLTGHYRDAARGAQATVTAAEAVRRIAALEDPRGHEVFVPRAIAPREVHRIRRAPQTVGWRYLPDAHGTRPCTCFGCRVRGGHGARRLRERLPHPLDGPPPPPRVLLARVAAAGEPGDPAVLREALHWFGMRRRGPLAELAPLQAHPDPSVREALVWAVAGWSTPGVAGLLDRLAADPDPDVREAVLAVREP
;
A
#
# COMPACT_ATOMS: atom_id res chain seq x y z
N MET A 1 7.38 28.37 -8.71
CA MET A 1 6.00 28.26 -8.15
C MET A 1 5.62 26.80 -8.09
N PHE A 2 5.03 26.36 -6.98
CA PHE A 2 4.61 24.98 -6.76
C PHE A 2 3.13 24.91 -6.41
N VAL A 3 2.56 23.71 -6.47
CA VAL A 3 1.21 23.41 -6.01
C VAL A 3 1.24 22.30 -4.98
N HIS A 4 0.54 22.53 -3.86
CA HIS A 4 0.21 21.52 -2.86
C HIS A 4 -1.29 21.23 -2.95
N LEU A 5 -1.67 19.96 -2.98
CA LEU A 5 -3.07 19.53 -3.01
C LEU A 5 -3.54 19.13 -1.62
N THR A 6 -4.70 19.62 -1.20
CA THR A 6 -5.23 19.35 0.14
C THR A 6 -6.76 19.46 0.18
N SER A 7 -7.37 19.09 1.31
CA SER A 7 -8.82 19.18 1.50
C SER A 7 -9.29 20.64 1.54
N ALA A 8 -10.45 20.94 0.95
CA ALA A 8 -11.03 22.29 0.95
C ALA A 8 -11.27 22.82 2.38
N ALA A 9 -11.63 21.94 3.31
CA ALA A 9 -11.77 22.26 4.73
C ALA A 9 -10.49 22.82 5.39
N ASP A 10 -9.30 22.55 4.85
CA ASP A 10 -8.04 23.09 5.37
C ASP A 10 -7.73 24.50 4.85
N ALA A 11 -8.42 24.96 3.80
CA ALA A 11 -8.13 26.25 3.17
C ALA A 11 -8.19 27.45 4.14
N PRO A 12 -9.19 27.60 5.03
CA PRO A 12 -9.23 28.72 5.98
C PRO A 12 -8.03 28.72 6.94
N ARG A 13 -7.61 27.53 7.41
CA ARG A 13 -6.45 27.37 8.28
C ARG A 13 -5.17 27.72 7.54
N ILE A 14 -5.01 27.23 6.31
CA ILE A 14 -3.82 27.46 5.48
C ILE A 14 -3.63 28.94 5.17
N ARG A 15 -4.70 29.70 4.95
CA ARG A 15 -4.60 31.16 4.79
C ARG A 15 -4.02 31.86 6.02
N ARG A 16 -4.30 31.35 7.22
CA ARG A 16 -3.85 31.97 8.48
C ARG A 16 -2.46 31.52 8.91
N SER A 17 -2.17 30.21 8.82
CA SER A 17 -0.95 29.61 9.39
C SER A 17 -0.07 28.87 8.38
N GLY A 18 -0.41 28.91 7.09
CA GLY A 18 0.32 28.20 6.06
C GLY A 18 0.09 26.70 6.06
N VAL A 19 0.96 25.95 5.40
CA VAL A 19 0.85 24.50 5.25
C VAL A 19 1.75 23.82 6.27
N ARG A 20 1.15 23.00 7.15
CA ARG A 20 1.89 22.24 8.17
C ARG A 20 2.73 21.14 7.50
N ALA A 21 3.91 20.87 8.07
CA ALA A 21 4.74 19.71 7.77
C ALA A 21 4.10 18.39 8.26
N ALA A 22 2.99 18.01 7.63
CA ALA A 22 2.23 16.80 7.98
C ALA A 22 2.60 15.59 7.11
N GLY A 23 3.19 15.82 5.94
CA GLY A 23 3.68 14.77 5.05
C GLY A 23 4.92 14.09 5.63
N ARG A 24 5.09 12.81 5.31
CA ARG A 24 6.31 12.04 5.58
C ARG A 24 7.13 11.97 4.29
N GLY A 25 8.41 12.30 4.38
CA GLY A 25 9.39 12.14 3.32
C GLY A 25 10.37 11.00 3.65
N GLN A 26 11.46 10.90 2.88
CA GLN A 26 12.51 9.94 3.15
C GLN A 26 13.12 10.14 4.55
N GLU A 27 13.66 9.06 5.12
CA GLU A 27 14.28 9.04 6.46
C GLU A 27 13.36 9.56 7.59
N GLY A 28 12.04 9.48 7.39
CA GLY A 28 11.05 9.92 8.38
C GLY A 28 10.90 11.45 8.48
N ALA A 29 11.53 12.22 7.58
CA ALA A 29 11.42 13.67 7.55
C ALA A 29 9.96 14.14 7.46
N ARG A 30 9.65 15.28 8.09
CA ARG A 30 8.31 15.87 8.11
C ARG A 30 8.29 17.10 7.23
N GLY A 31 7.31 17.20 6.33
CA GLY A 31 7.30 18.24 5.32
C GLY A 31 6.02 18.34 4.53
N VAL A 32 6.11 19.01 3.38
CA VAL A 32 4.98 19.26 2.48
C VAL A 32 5.30 18.72 1.10
N HIS A 33 4.42 17.85 0.62
CA HIS A 33 4.45 17.34 -0.75
C HIS A 33 3.90 18.38 -1.71
N CYS A 34 4.67 18.69 -2.73
CA CYS A 34 4.41 19.72 -3.73
C CYS A 34 4.74 19.19 -5.13
N PHE A 35 4.25 19.89 -6.14
CA PHE A 35 4.62 19.66 -7.53
C PHE A 35 4.87 21.00 -8.24
N PRO A 36 5.85 21.12 -9.16
CA PRO A 36 6.04 22.33 -9.95
C PRO A 36 4.78 22.71 -10.72
N VAL A 37 4.48 24.01 -10.80
CA VAL A 37 3.47 24.48 -11.75
C VAL A 37 4.07 24.43 -13.15
N LEU A 38 3.56 23.53 -13.99
CA LEU A 38 3.97 23.32 -15.38
C LEU A 38 2.96 23.95 -16.35
N PRO A 39 3.31 24.16 -17.64
CA PRO A 39 2.38 24.65 -18.65
C PRO A 39 1.11 23.79 -18.79
N SER A 40 1.25 22.47 -18.60
CA SER A 40 0.11 21.54 -18.59
C SER A 40 -0.63 21.58 -17.26
N HIS A 41 -1.90 21.99 -17.30
CA HIS A 41 -2.80 21.96 -16.16
C HIS A 41 -2.96 20.53 -15.60
N THR A 42 -3.03 19.53 -16.49
CA THR A 42 -3.18 18.13 -16.11
C THR A 42 -1.97 17.59 -15.36
N LEU A 43 -0.75 17.93 -15.82
CA LEU A 43 0.47 17.51 -15.15
C LEU A 43 0.64 18.23 -13.81
N THR A 44 0.37 19.53 -13.77
CA THR A 44 0.43 20.33 -12.53
C THR A 44 -0.45 19.73 -11.44
N HIS A 45 -1.63 19.21 -11.81
CA HIS A 45 -2.62 18.68 -10.88
C HIS A 45 -2.76 17.15 -10.96
N GLN A 46 -1.72 16.45 -11.41
CA GLN A 46 -1.77 15.03 -11.76
C GLN A 46 -2.22 14.10 -10.62
N TRP A 47 -2.06 14.54 -9.37
CA TRP A 47 -2.38 13.78 -8.16
C TRP A 47 -3.83 13.93 -7.68
N LEU A 48 -4.62 14.84 -8.24
CA LEU A 48 -5.98 15.13 -7.74
C LEU A 48 -6.87 13.89 -7.71
N ARG A 49 -6.97 13.18 -8.83
CA ARG A 49 -7.87 12.03 -8.95
C ARG A 49 -7.41 10.83 -8.11
N GLU A 50 -6.11 10.70 -7.85
CA GLU A 50 -5.56 9.70 -6.94
C GLU A 50 -5.86 10.06 -5.48
N LEU A 51 -5.54 11.28 -5.06
CA LEU A 51 -5.79 11.75 -3.70
C LEU A 51 -7.28 11.77 -3.34
N ALA A 52 -8.15 12.07 -4.30
CA ALA A 52 -9.61 12.07 -4.09
C ALA A 52 -10.17 10.67 -3.71
N ARG A 53 -9.43 9.58 -3.98
CA ARG A 53 -9.86 8.21 -3.62
C ARG A 53 -9.88 7.96 -2.11
N PHE A 54 -9.04 8.68 -1.37
CA PHE A 54 -8.95 8.55 0.09
C PHE A 54 -10.03 9.39 0.81
N GLY A 55 -10.86 10.11 0.05
CA GLY A 55 -11.85 11.03 0.59
C GLY A 55 -11.25 12.39 0.95
N SER A 56 -12.07 13.44 0.83
CA SER A 56 -11.71 14.80 1.27
C SER A 56 -12.95 15.51 1.81
N ARG A 57 -12.76 16.43 2.74
CA ARG A 57 -13.85 17.24 3.29
C ARG A 57 -14.07 18.46 2.39
N GLY A 58 -15.09 18.36 1.53
CA GLY A 58 -15.49 19.42 0.60
C GLY A 58 -14.71 19.45 -0.72
N GLY A 59 -14.05 18.34 -1.10
CA GLY A 59 -13.22 18.24 -2.31
C GLY A 59 -11.78 18.70 -2.08
N LEU A 60 -10.93 18.51 -3.10
CA LEU A 60 -9.55 18.98 -3.07
C LEU A 60 -9.38 20.40 -3.62
N VAL A 61 -8.46 21.15 -3.03
CA VAL A 61 -8.01 22.47 -3.47
C VAL A 61 -6.52 22.45 -3.78
N ALA A 62 -6.13 23.28 -4.74
CA ALA A 62 -4.76 23.57 -5.11
C ALA A 62 -4.27 24.82 -4.35
N VAL A 63 -3.29 24.62 -3.49
CA VAL A 63 -2.57 25.69 -2.78
C VAL A 63 -1.31 25.98 -3.57
N HIS A 64 -1.29 27.11 -4.28
CA HIS A 64 -0.09 27.56 -4.98
C HIS A 64 0.84 28.24 -3.99
N VAL A 65 2.10 27.83 -4.00
CA VAL A 65 3.12 28.29 -3.07
C VAL A 65 4.35 28.79 -3.83
N ARG A 66 4.95 29.87 -3.33
CA ARG A 66 6.16 30.47 -3.87
C ARG A 66 7.28 30.24 -2.86
N LEU A 67 8.14 29.28 -3.18
CA LEU A 67 9.38 29.00 -2.46
C LEU A 67 10.50 29.90 -3.00
N ASP A 68 11.51 30.12 -2.17
CA ASP A 68 12.79 30.68 -2.61
C ASP A 68 13.47 29.72 -3.59
N ASP A 69 14.15 30.25 -4.60
CA ASP A 69 14.81 29.43 -5.63
C ASP A 69 15.96 28.58 -5.07
N ALA A 70 16.59 29.03 -3.98
CA ALA A 70 17.66 28.35 -3.28
C ALA A 70 17.14 27.40 -2.17
N GLU A 71 15.83 27.35 -1.92
CA GLU A 71 15.24 26.48 -0.90
C GLU A 71 15.65 25.02 -1.13
N PRO A 72 16.27 24.34 -0.14
CA PRO A 72 16.56 22.92 -0.24
C PRO A 72 15.29 22.08 -0.25
N VAL A 73 15.15 21.22 -1.25
CA VAL A 73 14.03 20.31 -1.43
C VAL A 73 14.52 18.93 -1.83
N LEU A 74 13.67 17.93 -1.63
CA LEU A 74 13.86 16.60 -2.16
C LEU A 74 13.02 16.43 -3.42
N THR A 75 13.57 15.82 -4.46
CA THR A 75 12.83 15.52 -5.68
C THR A 75 13.12 14.11 -6.17
N GLY A 76 12.09 13.46 -6.69
CA GLY A 76 12.17 12.11 -7.25
C GLY A 76 10.80 11.61 -7.68
N HIS A 77 10.75 10.40 -8.20
CA HIS A 77 9.49 9.72 -8.43
C HIS A 77 8.90 9.25 -7.09
N TYR A 78 7.58 9.16 -6.96
CA TYR A 78 6.92 8.78 -5.69
C TYR A 78 7.35 7.42 -5.13
N ARG A 79 7.90 6.55 -6.00
CA ARG A 79 8.46 5.24 -5.61
C ARG A 79 9.85 5.35 -4.95
N ASP A 80 10.55 6.46 -5.18
CA ASP A 80 11.91 6.68 -4.67
C ASP A 80 11.89 7.08 -3.20
N ALA A 81 10.81 7.73 -2.74
CA ALA A 81 10.62 8.12 -1.35
C ALA A 81 10.68 6.90 -0.41
N ALA A 82 10.03 5.79 -0.78
CA ALA A 82 10.04 4.55 -0.02
C ALA A 82 11.41 3.85 -0.01
N ARG A 83 12.30 4.21 -0.95
CA ARG A 83 13.64 3.63 -1.11
C ARG A 83 14.75 4.54 -0.58
N GLY A 84 14.41 5.72 -0.06
CA GLY A 84 15.41 6.72 0.34
C GLY A 84 16.24 7.24 -0.83
N ALA A 85 15.66 7.29 -2.04
CA ALA A 85 16.38 7.60 -3.27
C ALA A 85 16.01 8.98 -3.85
N GLN A 86 15.37 9.87 -3.08
CA GLN A 86 15.05 11.22 -3.55
C GLN A 86 16.30 12.10 -3.48
N ALA A 87 16.56 12.85 -4.55
CA ALA A 87 17.72 13.73 -4.66
C ALA A 87 17.48 15.05 -3.91
N THR A 88 18.43 15.48 -3.10
CA THR A 88 18.45 16.82 -2.49
C THR A 88 18.95 17.85 -3.51
N VAL A 89 18.11 18.82 -3.81
CA VAL A 89 18.38 19.89 -4.79
C VAL A 89 17.76 21.21 -4.33
N THR A 90 18.02 22.30 -5.04
CA THR A 90 17.29 23.56 -4.80
C THR A 90 15.91 23.52 -5.45
N ALA A 91 14.97 24.34 -4.98
CA ALA A 91 13.64 24.44 -5.55
C ALA A 91 13.67 24.80 -7.05
N ALA A 92 14.53 25.73 -7.46
CA ALA A 92 14.68 26.07 -8.88
C ALA A 92 15.19 24.88 -9.71
N GLU A 93 16.14 24.11 -9.17
CA GLU A 93 16.65 22.91 -9.83
C GLU A 93 15.59 21.81 -9.94
N ALA A 94 14.77 21.59 -8.91
CA ALA A 94 13.67 20.64 -8.97
C ALA A 94 12.67 20.97 -10.09
N VAL A 95 12.33 22.26 -10.27
CA VAL A 95 11.48 22.72 -11.38
C VAL A 95 12.13 22.40 -12.73
N ARG A 96 13.42 22.73 -12.90
CA ARG A 96 14.15 22.46 -14.16
C ARG A 96 14.18 20.97 -14.48
N ARG A 97 14.54 20.13 -13.52
CA ARG A 97 14.63 18.68 -13.70
C ARG A 97 13.29 18.10 -14.12
N ILE A 98 12.22 18.39 -13.37
CA ILE A 98 10.90 17.84 -13.66
C ILE A 98 10.35 18.35 -15.00
N ALA A 99 10.54 19.63 -15.31
CA ALA A 99 10.07 20.20 -16.57
C ALA A 99 10.80 19.64 -17.81
N ALA A 100 12.03 19.14 -17.65
CA ALA A 100 12.83 18.54 -18.71
C ALA A 100 12.55 17.03 -18.91
N LEU A 101 11.76 16.39 -18.05
CA LEU A 101 11.40 14.98 -18.20
C LEU A 101 10.49 14.78 -19.41
N GLU A 102 10.74 13.71 -20.16
CA GLU A 102 9.82 13.23 -21.19
C GLU A 102 8.46 12.85 -20.59
N ASP A 103 8.48 12.19 -19.42
CA ASP A 103 7.29 11.91 -18.62
C ASP A 103 7.46 12.39 -17.16
N PRO A 104 6.87 13.55 -16.78
CA PRO A 104 6.92 14.05 -15.42
C PRO A 104 5.86 13.43 -14.50
N ARG A 105 5.07 12.46 -14.97
CA ARG A 105 4.04 11.83 -14.15
C ARG A 105 4.67 11.01 -13.02
N GLY A 106 4.06 11.08 -11.84
CA GLY A 106 4.57 10.41 -10.63
C GLY A 106 5.76 11.09 -9.97
N HIS A 107 6.35 12.12 -10.57
CA HIS A 107 7.35 12.95 -9.89
C HIS A 107 6.71 13.85 -8.83
N GLU A 108 7.47 14.11 -7.77
CA GLU A 108 7.09 14.99 -6.67
C GLU A 108 8.29 15.81 -6.17
N VAL A 109 7.96 16.87 -5.44
CA VAL A 109 8.92 17.69 -4.71
C VAL A 109 8.48 17.72 -3.25
N PHE A 110 9.34 17.29 -2.35
CA PHE A 110 9.10 17.33 -0.92
C PHE A 110 9.91 18.46 -0.28
N VAL A 111 9.19 19.37 0.36
CA VAL A 111 9.78 20.49 1.11
C VAL A 111 9.90 20.05 2.57
N PRO A 112 11.11 19.88 3.13
CA PRO A 112 11.33 19.28 4.47
C PRO A 112 11.04 20.26 5.63
N ARG A 113 10.02 21.11 5.48
CA ARG A 113 9.55 22.06 6.50
C ARG A 113 8.09 22.43 6.25
N ALA A 114 7.51 23.19 7.18
CA ALA A 114 6.23 23.85 6.95
C ALA A 114 6.38 24.99 5.93
N ILE A 115 5.31 25.27 5.19
CA ILE A 115 5.22 26.42 4.29
C ILE A 115 4.55 27.57 5.04
N ALA A 116 5.21 28.71 5.12
CA ALA A 116 4.73 29.89 5.83
C ALA A 116 3.51 30.52 5.12
N PRO A 117 2.64 31.25 5.86
CA PRO A 117 1.49 31.95 5.27
C PRO A 117 1.88 32.88 4.10
N ARG A 118 3.01 33.59 4.24
CA ARG A 118 3.53 34.52 3.22
C ARG A 118 3.98 33.85 1.92
N GLU A 119 4.28 32.55 1.97
CA GLU A 119 4.67 31.75 0.80
C GLU A 119 3.43 31.24 0.05
N VAL A 120 2.24 31.28 0.67
CA VAL A 120 0.98 30.92 0.01
C VAL A 120 0.57 32.04 -0.94
N HIS A 121 0.70 31.78 -2.24
CA HIS A 121 0.34 32.75 -3.27
C HIS A 121 -1.18 32.81 -3.51
N ARG A 122 -1.85 31.65 -3.59
CA ARG A 122 -3.31 31.55 -3.76
C ARG A 122 -3.83 30.14 -3.49
N ILE A 123 -5.11 30.04 -3.16
CA ILE A 123 -5.83 28.76 -3.01
C ILE A 123 -6.98 28.72 -4.02
N ARG A 124 -7.03 27.69 -4.86
CA ARG A 124 -8.07 27.52 -5.88
C ARG A 124 -8.74 26.16 -5.76
N ARG A 125 -10.03 26.08 -6.09
CA ARG A 125 -10.66 24.79 -6.38
C ARG A 125 -10.07 24.25 -7.68
N ALA A 126 -9.80 22.96 -7.73
CA ALA A 126 -9.34 22.29 -8.94
C ALA A 126 -10.38 21.25 -9.40
N PRO A 127 -10.56 21.03 -10.70
CA PRO A 127 -11.46 19.99 -11.20
C PRO A 127 -11.03 18.61 -10.70
N GLN A 128 -11.92 17.89 -10.01
CA GLN A 128 -11.61 16.60 -9.36
C GLN A 128 -11.46 15.42 -10.37
N THR A 129 -11.67 15.71 -11.66
CA THR A 129 -11.53 14.76 -12.76
C THR A 129 -10.11 14.69 -13.33
N VAL A 130 -9.24 15.64 -12.96
CA VAL A 130 -7.88 15.76 -13.48
C VAL A 130 -6.92 14.80 -12.78
N GLY A 131 -6.02 14.20 -13.56
CA GLY A 131 -4.98 13.30 -13.05
C GLY A 131 -5.30 11.81 -13.22
N TRP A 132 -4.38 10.98 -12.75
CA TRP A 132 -4.46 9.52 -12.87
C TRP A 132 -5.04 8.88 -11.59
N ARG A 133 -5.37 7.58 -11.66
CA ARG A 133 -5.78 6.76 -10.51
C ARG A 133 -4.88 5.52 -10.45
N TYR A 134 -4.51 5.10 -9.25
CA TYR A 134 -3.60 3.99 -8.93
C TYR A 134 -2.14 4.24 -9.30
N LEU A 135 -1.87 4.49 -10.59
CA LEU A 135 -0.55 4.81 -11.13
C LEU A 135 -0.71 5.50 -12.51
N PRO A 136 0.31 6.23 -12.99
CA PRO A 136 0.33 6.70 -14.39
C PRO A 136 0.07 5.54 -15.36
N ASP A 137 -0.82 5.75 -16.36
CA ASP A 137 -1.22 4.73 -17.35
C ASP A 137 -1.96 3.48 -16.80
N ALA A 138 -2.56 3.58 -15.61
CA ALA A 138 -3.43 2.51 -15.11
C ALA A 138 -4.70 2.30 -15.96
N HIS A 139 -5.10 3.27 -16.78
CA HIS A 139 -6.28 3.15 -17.63
C HIS A 139 -6.02 2.17 -18.78
N GLY A 140 -6.96 1.26 -19.05
CA GLY A 140 -6.80 0.20 -20.05
C GLY A 140 -5.96 -1.00 -19.59
N THR A 141 -5.15 -0.84 -18.55
CA THR A 141 -4.35 -1.93 -17.97
C THR A 141 -5.23 -2.87 -17.13
N ARG A 142 -5.21 -4.17 -17.45
CA ARG A 142 -5.94 -5.19 -16.68
C ARG A 142 -5.30 -5.35 -15.29
N PRO A 143 -6.04 -5.18 -14.18
CA PRO A 143 -5.48 -5.32 -12.85
C PRO A 143 -5.16 -6.79 -12.56
N CYS A 144 -4.01 -7.04 -11.92
CA CYS A 144 -3.70 -8.36 -11.36
C CYS A 144 -4.58 -8.64 -10.14
N THR A 145 -5.21 -9.81 -10.10
CA THR A 145 -6.11 -10.23 -9.01
C THR A 145 -5.49 -11.25 -8.07
N CYS A 146 -4.19 -11.55 -8.23
CA CYS A 146 -3.45 -12.48 -7.38
C CYS A 146 -3.45 -12.01 -5.91
N PHE A 147 -3.18 -12.93 -4.99
CA PHE A 147 -3.21 -12.67 -3.55
C PHE A 147 -2.24 -11.55 -3.12
N GLY A 148 -1.09 -11.44 -3.80
CA GLY A 148 -0.06 -10.44 -3.55
C GLY A 148 -0.37 -9.05 -4.13
N CYS A 149 -0.88 -8.97 -5.36
CA CYS A 149 -1.10 -7.69 -6.04
C CYS A 149 -2.46 -7.05 -5.71
N ARG A 150 -3.43 -7.83 -5.19
CA ARG A 150 -4.78 -7.31 -4.97
C ARG A 150 -4.85 -6.32 -3.80
N VAL A 151 -5.60 -5.24 -4.00
CA VAL A 151 -6.00 -4.35 -2.90
C VAL A 151 -7.08 -5.05 -2.06
N ARG A 152 -6.72 -5.46 -0.84
CA ARG A 152 -7.65 -6.10 0.11
C ARG A 152 -8.67 -5.08 0.61
N GLY A 153 -9.95 -5.47 0.68
CA GLY A 153 -11.03 -4.60 1.18
C GLY A 153 -11.40 -3.42 0.26
N GLY A 154 -10.79 -3.30 -0.93
CA GLY A 154 -11.12 -2.22 -1.86
C GLY A 154 -12.56 -2.31 -2.38
N HIS A 155 -13.17 -1.16 -2.64
CA HIS A 155 -14.49 -1.08 -3.27
C HIS A 155 -14.50 -1.86 -4.60
N GLY A 156 -15.48 -2.75 -4.79
CA GLY A 156 -15.60 -3.59 -5.99
C GLY A 156 -14.58 -4.73 -6.12
N ALA A 157 -13.66 -4.90 -5.15
CA ALA A 157 -12.61 -5.92 -5.23
C ALA A 157 -13.16 -7.36 -5.28
N ARG A 158 -14.30 -7.63 -4.63
CA ARG A 158 -14.99 -8.93 -4.72
C ARG A 158 -15.44 -9.21 -6.17
N ARG A 159 -16.23 -8.29 -6.74
CA ARG A 159 -16.73 -8.39 -8.12
C ARG A 159 -15.59 -8.49 -9.13
N LEU A 160 -14.46 -7.80 -8.89
CA LEU A 160 -13.28 -7.90 -9.74
C LEU A 160 -12.67 -9.30 -9.75
N ARG A 161 -12.54 -9.95 -8.58
CA ARG A 161 -12.02 -11.33 -8.48
C ARG A 161 -12.97 -12.37 -9.08
N GLU A 162 -14.27 -12.17 -8.91
CA GLU A 162 -15.28 -13.05 -9.51
C GLU A 162 -15.25 -12.95 -11.04
N ARG A 163 -15.06 -11.75 -11.60
CA ARG A 163 -14.99 -11.54 -13.06
C ARG A 163 -13.63 -11.92 -13.66
N LEU A 164 -12.54 -11.71 -12.94
CA LEU A 164 -11.17 -11.95 -13.40
C LEU A 164 -10.43 -12.82 -12.37
N PRO A 165 -10.75 -14.12 -12.27
CA PRO A 165 -10.03 -15.02 -11.39
C PRO A 165 -8.57 -15.13 -11.84
N HIS A 166 -7.65 -15.10 -10.88
CA HIS A 166 -6.23 -15.31 -11.18
C HIS A 166 -6.00 -16.81 -11.43
N PRO A 167 -5.18 -17.23 -12.41
CA PRO A 167 -4.97 -18.67 -12.68
C PRO A 167 -4.40 -19.45 -11.49
N LEU A 168 -3.48 -18.83 -10.72
CA LEU A 168 -2.85 -19.46 -9.56
C LEU A 168 -3.64 -19.26 -8.25
N ASP A 169 -4.41 -18.18 -8.15
CA ASP A 169 -5.15 -17.78 -6.94
C ASP A 169 -6.65 -17.70 -7.20
N GLY A 170 -7.13 -18.53 -8.14
CA GLY A 170 -8.52 -18.60 -8.58
C GLY A 170 -9.46 -18.83 -7.39
N PRO A 171 -10.77 -18.58 -7.52
CA PRO A 171 -11.65 -18.39 -6.37
C PRO A 171 -11.44 -19.53 -5.36
N PRO A 172 -10.96 -19.20 -4.14
CA PRO A 172 -10.45 -20.24 -3.25
C PRO A 172 -11.58 -21.21 -2.92
N PRO A 173 -11.33 -22.55 -2.94
CA PRO A 173 -12.37 -23.53 -2.65
C PRO A 173 -13.06 -23.24 -1.32
N PRO A 174 -14.39 -23.39 -1.16
CA PRO A 174 -15.08 -23.07 0.08
C PRO A 174 -14.45 -23.78 1.30
N PRO A 175 -14.44 -23.17 2.50
CA PRO A 175 -13.82 -23.79 3.69
C PRO A 175 -14.29 -25.22 3.96
N ARG A 176 -15.58 -25.51 3.77
CA ARG A 176 -16.15 -26.86 3.90
C ARG A 176 -15.51 -27.90 2.97
N VAL A 177 -15.12 -27.49 1.76
CA VAL A 177 -14.47 -28.37 0.78
C VAL A 177 -13.03 -28.64 1.21
N LEU A 178 -12.34 -27.61 1.70
CA LEU A 178 -10.97 -27.76 2.21
C LEU A 178 -10.92 -28.63 3.46
N LEU A 179 -11.85 -28.44 4.40
CA LEU A 179 -11.96 -29.31 5.58
C LEU A 179 -12.29 -30.75 5.21
N ALA A 180 -13.16 -30.97 4.23
CA ALA A 180 -13.44 -32.31 3.72
C ALA A 180 -12.19 -32.96 3.10
N ARG A 181 -11.34 -32.20 2.39
CA ARG A 181 -10.05 -32.69 1.87
C ARG A 181 -9.08 -33.04 2.99
N VAL A 182 -8.98 -32.20 4.02
CA VAL A 182 -8.14 -32.48 5.20
C VAL A 182 -8.59 -33.77 5.89
N ALA A 183 -9.89 -33.92 6.14
CA ALA A 183 -10.44 -35.13 6.74
C ALA A 183 -10.25 -36.37 5.86
N ALA A 184 -10.39 -36.24 4.54
CA ALA A 184 -10.19 -37.33 3.59
C ALA A 184 -8.72 -37.74 3.42
N ALA A 185 -7.77 -36.89 3.81
CA ALA A 185 -6.34 -37.22 3.75
C ALA A 185 -5.97 -38.35 4.74
N GLY A 186 -6.78 -38.58 5.78
CA GLY A 186 -6.56 -39.62 6.79
C GLY A 186 -5.61 -39.18 7.91
N GLU A 187 -5.13 -40.15 8.69
CA GLU A 187 -4.22 -39.94 9.83
C GLU A 187 -2.88 -40.63 9.55
N PRO A 188 -1.74 -39.91 9.54
CA PRO A 188 -1.57 -38.48 9.83
C PRO A 188 -2.00 -37.55 8.67
N GLY A 189 -2.30 -38.10 7.49
CA GLY A 189 -2.73 -37.37 6.30
C GLY A 189 -1.64 -37.30 5.23
N ASP A 190 -2.04 -37.28 3.95
CA ASP A 190 -1.10 -37.03 2.83
C ASP A 190 -0.54 -35.58 2.91
N PRO A 191 0.79 -35.40 3.09
CA PRO A 191 1.40 -34.07 3.18
C PRO A 191 1.08 -33.15 2.01
N ALA A 192 0.99 -33.68 0.78
CA ALA A 192 0.73 -32.87 -0.40
C ALA A 192 -0.69 -32.29 -0.38
N VAL A 193 -1.67 -33.11 0.00
CA VAL A 193 -3.08 -32.71 0.14
C VAL A 193 -3.26 -31.69 1.26
N LEU A 194 -2.61 -31.93 2.40
CA LEU A 194 -2.66 -31.02 3.56
C LEU A 194 -2.04 -29.66 3.22
N ARG A 195 -0.87 -29.64 2.59
CA ARG A 195 -0.20 -28.41 2.16
C ARG A 195 -1.02 -27.61 1.16
N GLU A 196 -1.65 -28.28 0.18
CA GLU A 196 -2.54 -27.61 -0.77
C GLU A 196 -3.73 -26.95 -0.03
N ALA A 197 -4.37 -27.68 0.90
CA ALA A 197 -5.48 -27.15 1.68
C ALA A 197 -5.06 -25.95 2.55
N LEU A 198 -3.91 -26.06 3.21
CA LEU A 198 -3.32 -25.01 4.06
C LEU A 198 -2.97 -23.76 3.24
N HIS A 199 -2.41 -23.92 2.04
CA HIS A 199 -2.15 -22.82 1.12
C HIS A 199 -3.42 -22.01 0.83
N TRP A 200 -4.53 -22.67 0.52
CA TRP A 200 -5.81 -22.00 0.30
C TRP A 200 -6.30 -21.30 1.58
N PHE A 201 -6.16 -21.93 2.75
CA PHE A 201 -6.49 -21.34 4.04
C PHE A 201 -5.67 -20.08 4.35
N GLY A 202 -4.40 -20.03 3.96
CA GLY A 202 -3.53 -18.84 4.06
C GLY A 202 -4.03 -17.61 3.33
N MET A 203 -4.87 -17.77 2.30
CA MET A 203 -5.44 -16.64 1.57
C MET A 203 -6.60 -15.92 2.27
N ARG A 204 -6.95 -16.36 3.49
CA ARG A 204 -8.12 -15.89 4.26
C ARG A 204 -7.71 -15.02 5.44
N ARG A 205 -8.64 -14.17 5.86
CA ARG A 205 -8.47 -13.36 7.09
C ARG A 205 -8.85 -14.14 8.36
N ARG A 206 -9.67 -15.17 8.25
CA ARG A 206 -10.10 -16.03 9.35
C ARG A 206 -10.24 -17.44 8.84
N GLY A 207 -10.02 -18.41 9.71
CA GLY A 207 -10.25 -19.81 9.41
C GLY A 207 -10.50 -20.69 10.64
N PRO A 208 -10.76 -21.98 10.38
CA PRO A 208 -11.17 -22.99 11.36
C PRO A 208 -9.96 -23.48 12.17
N LEU A 209 -9.54 -22.67 13.16
CA LEU A 209 -8.33 -22.95 13.92
C LEU A 209 -8.42 -24.28 14.70
N ALA A 210 -9.58 -24.60 15.27
CA ALA A 210 -9.75 -25.80 16.08
C ALA A 210 -9.55 -27.08 15.26
N GLU A 211 -10.00 -27.06 14.00
CA GLU A 211 -9.94 -28.17 13.07
C GLU A 211 -8.55 -28.34 12.45
N LEU A 212 -7.75 -27.28 12.34
CA LEU A 212 -6.40 -27.34 11.77
C LEU A 212 -5.29 -27.42 12.82
N ALA A 213 -5.55 -27.02 14.07
CA ALA A 213 -4.58 -27.06 15.16
C ALA A 213 -3.95 -28.45 15.40
N PRO A 214 -4.65 -29.60 15.22
CA PRO A 214 -4.02 -30.91 15.35
C PRO A 214 -2.82 -31.14 14.41
N LEU A 215 -2.79 -30.47 13.25
CA LEU A 215 -1.68 -30.57 12.29
C LEU A 215 -0.35 -30.04 12.83
N GLN A 216 -0.33 -29.34 13.97
CA GLN A 216 0.91 -28.95 14.66
C GLN A 216 1.75 -30.15 15.11
N ALA A 217 1.16 -31.35 15.21
CA ALA A 217 1.84 -32.59 15.60
C ALA A 217 2.10 -33.51 14.40
N HIS A 218 1.86 -33.05 13.17
CA HIS A 218 2.05 -33.84 11.97
C HIS A 218 3.52 -34.27 11.82
N PRO A 219 3.84 -35.53 11.47
CA PRO A 219 5.22 -36.01 11.40
C PRO A 219 6.06 -35.29 10.34
N ASP A 220 5.45 -34.94 9.20
CA ASP A 220 6.11 -34.16 8.15
C ASP A 220 6.23 -32.67 8.56
N PRO A 221 7.46 -32.12 8.70
CA PRO A 221 7.68 -30.72 9.06
C PRO A 221 7.12 -29.74 8.05
N SER A 222 7.04 -30.10 6.76
CA SER A 222 6.52 -29.21 5.73
C SER A 222 5.00 -28.95 5.85
N VAL A 223 4.26 -29.85 6.51
CA VAL A 223 2.85 -29.63 6.89
C VAL A 223 2.76 -28.65 8.06
N ARG A 224 3.64 -28.79 9.06
CA ARG A 224 3.70 -27.89 10.22
C ARG A 224 4.12 -26.48 9.80
N GLU A 225 5.09 -26.37 8.89
CA GLU A 225 5.50 -25.11 8.26
C GLU A 225 4.35 -24.49 7.47
N ALA A 226 3.66 -25.27 6.63
CA ALA A 226 2.51 -24.78 5.88
C ALA A 226 1.37 -24.30 6.80
N LEU A 227 1.21 -24.89 7.99
CA LEU A 227 0.25 -24.44 8.99
C LEU A 227 0.62 -23.05 9.52
N VAL A 228 1.91 -22.77 9.77
CA VAL A 228 2.40 -21.44 10.17
C VAL A 228 2.01 -20.39 9.13
N TRP A 229 2.34 -20.63 7.85
CA TRP A 229 2.01 -19.72 6.76
C TRP A 229 0.50 -19.55 6.57
N ALA A 230 -0.28 -20.61 6.77
CA ALA A 230 -1.74 -20.56 6.65
C ALA A 230 -2.38 -19.64 7.70
N VAL A 231 -1.87 -19.64 8.94
CA VAL A 231 -2.46 -18.86 10.04
C VAL A 231 -1.85 -17.46 10.20
N ALA A 232 -0.71 -17.17 9.55
CA ALA A 232 0.04 -15.92 9.67
C ALA A 232 -0.82 -14.65 9.55
N GLY A 233 -1.74 -14.63 8.58
CA GLY A 233 -2.62 -13.49 8.31
C GLY A 233 -3.97 -13.51 9.04
N TRP A 234 -4.20 -14.48 9.93
CA TRP A 234 -5.51 -14.70 10.53
C TRP A 234 -5.79 -13.80 11.72
N SER A 235 -7.02 -13.31 11.79
CA SER A 235 -7.59 -12.64 12.97
C SER A 235 -8.40 -13.60 13.84
N THR A 236 -8.19 -14.92 13.72
CA THR A 236 -8.90 -15.92 14.52
C THR A 236 -8.29 -15.96 15.92
N PRO A 237 -9.08 -15.86 17.02
CA PRO A 237 -8.56 -16.01 18.37
C PRO A 237 -7.83 -17.34 18.57
N GLY A 238 -6.73 -17.33 19.33
CA GLY A 238 -5.92 -18.53 19.61
C GLY A 238 -4.76 -18.78 18.64
N VAL A 239 -4.67 -18.05 17.52
CA VAL A 239 -3.55 -18.17 16.55
C VAL A 239 -2.20 -17.89 17.22
N ALA A 240 -2.12 -16.86 18.06
CA ALA A 240 -0.89 -16.54 18.80
C ALA A 240 -0.39 -17.74 19.62
N GLY A 241 -1.28 -18.38 20.38
CA GLY A 241 -0.93 -19.55 21.18
C GLY A 241 -0.56 -20.79 20.36
N LEU A 242 -1.08 -20.94 19.14
CA LEU A 242 -0.61 -21.97 18.20
C LEU A 242 0.83 -21.66 17.72
N LEU A 243 1.09 -20.42 17.32
CA LEU A 243 2.42 -19.99 16.90
C LEU A 243 3.45 -20.10 18.03
N ASP A 244 3.06 -19.84 19.28
CA ASP A 244 3.95 -20.01 20.45
C ASP A 244 4.42 -21.46 20.60
N ARG A 245 3.53 -22.44 20.34
CA ARG A 245 3.91 -23.86 20.37
C ARG A 245 4.82 -24.23 19.21
N LEU A 246 4.51 -23.76 18.00
CA LEU A 246 5.33 -24.01 16.80
C LEU A 246 6.68 -23.28 16.85
N ALA A 247 6.84 -22.23 17.66
CA ALA A 247 8.14 -21.60 17.87
C ALA A 247 9.17 -22.53 18.54
N ALA A 248 8.69 -23.55 19.26
CA ALA A 248 9.50 -24.58 19.90
C ALA A 248 9.57 -25.89 19.08
N ASP A 249 9.18 -25.86 17.81
CA ASP A 249 9.19 -27.05 16.94
C ASP A 249 10.62 -27.62 16.81
N PRO A 250 10.80 -28.97 16.79
CA PRO A 250 12.12 -29.57 16.61
C PRO A 250 12.75 -29.21 15.25
N ASP A 251 11.94 -28.95 14.23
CA ASP A 251 12.43 -28.66 12.89
C ASP A 251 12.80 -27.17 12.74
N PRO A 252 14.03 -26.85 12.25
CA PRO A 252 14.47 -25.47 12.08
C PRO A 252 13.62 -24.66 11.11
N ASP A 253 13.14 -25.26 10.02
CA ASP A 253 12.39 -24.54 8.98
C ASP A 253 11.03 -24.07 9.53
N VAL A 254 10.41 -24.89 10.40
CA VAL A 254 9.18 -24.52 11.10
C VAL A 254 9.42 -23.34 12.06
N ARG A 255 10.52 -23.35 12.81
CA ARG A 255 10.86 -22.24 13.71
C ARG A 255 11.15 -20.96 12.94
N GLU A 256 11.88 -21.04 11.83
CA GLU A 256 12.16 -19.91 10.94
C GLU A 256 10.87 -19.33 10.35
N ALA A 257 9.94 -20.18 9.90
CA ALA A 257 8.63 -19.72 9.44
C ALA A 257 7.87 -18.95 10.54
N VAL A 258 7.93 -19.41 11.80
CA VAL A 258 7.29 -18.71 12.92
C VAL A 258 7.93 -17.34 13.18
N LEU A 259 9.26 -17.25 13.10
CA LEU A 259 9.97 -15.97 13.21
C LEU A 259 9.55 -15.02 12.09
N ALA A 260 9.53 -15.49 10.84
CA ALA A 260 9.20 -14.68 9.68
C ALA A 260 7.77 -14.09 9.73
N VAL A 261 6.80 -14.82 10.29
CA VAL A 261 5.41 -14.31 10.41
C VAL A 261 5.20 -13.39 11.62
N ARG A 262 6.16 -13.34 12.56
CA ARG A 262 6.15 -12.45 13.73
C ARG A 262 6.87 -11.13 13.47
N GLU A 263 7.80 -11.11 12.54
CA GLU A 263 8.47 -9.88 12.13
C GLU A 263 7.47 -8.96 11.38
N PRO A 264 7.33 -7.69 11.80
CA PRO A 264 6.31 -6.77 11.29
C PRO A 264 6.58 -6.20 9.89
#